data_AF-A0A962VM95-F1
#
_entry.id   AF-A0A962VM95-F1
#
_cell.length_a   1.000
_cell.length_b   1.000
_cell.length_c   1.000
_cell.angle_alpha   90.00
_cell.angle_beta   90.00
_cell.angle_gamma   90.00
#
_symmetry.space_group_name_H-M   'P 1'
#
loop_
_entity.id
_entity.type
_entity.pdbx_description
1 polymer ?
#
loop_
_entity_poly.entity_id
_entity_poly.type
_entity_poly.pdbx_seq_one_letter_code
_entity_poly.pdbx_strand_id
1 'polypeptide(L)'
;MGRQKADLVIKNTRFLNVVTGEIAAGDIAVCGDRIVGTYESYQGEQEIDGREVIAVPGFIDTHVHCESTLVTPYEFDRCVLQHGTTTAICDP
;
A
#
# COMPACT_ATOMS: atom_id res chain seq x y z
N MET A 1 -0.34 -9.40 22.07
CA MET A 1 -0.81 -8.33 21.15
C MET A 1 -2.30 -8.55 20.87
N GLY A 2 -3.02 -7.59 20.26
CA GLY A 2 -4.46 -7.75 19.96
C GLY A 2 -5.44 -7.35 21.07
N ARG A 3 -5.09 -6.38 21.93
CA ARG A 3 -6.01 -5.86 22.96
C ARG A 3 -7.06 -4.89 22.40
N GLN A 4 -6.81 -4.34 21.22
CA GLN A 4 -7.70 -3.45 20.48
C GLN A 4 -7.68 -3.86 19.01
N LYS A 5 -8.79 -3.59 18.32
CA LYS A 5 -8.87 -3.77 16.87
C LYS A 5 -7.97 -2.76 16.17
N ALA A 6 -7.49 -3.13 14.99
CA ALA A 6 -6.80 -2.20 14.10
C ALA A 6 -7.82 -1.27 13.41
N ASP A 7 -7.39 -0.12 12.90
CA ASP A 7 -8.31 0.80 12.22
C ASP A 7 -8.78 0.18 10.90
N LEU A 8 -7.86 -0.46 10.17
CA LEU A 8 -8.11 -1.18 8.93
C LEU A 8 -7.39 -2.52 8.94
N VAL A 9 -8.05 -3.57 8.46
CA VAL A 9 -7.41 -4.85 8.15
C VAL A 9 -7.71 -5.26 6.70
N ILE A 10 -6.67 -5.57 5.94
CA ILE A 10 -6.80 -6.22 4.63
C ILE A 10 -6.74 -7.74 4.87
N LYS A 11 -7.90 -8.39 4.78
CA LYS A 11 -8.12 -9.79 5.14
C LYS A 11 -7.74 -10.73 4.01
N ASN A 12 -7.34 -11.94 4.37
CA ASN A 12 -7.12 -13.06 3.46
C ASN A 12 -6.12 -12.72 2.33
N THR A 13 -5.09 -11.95 2.67
CA THR A 13 -4.21 -11.34 1.67
C THR A 13 -3.09 -12.31 1.27
N ARG A 14 -2.70 -12.25 0.00
CA ARG A 14 -1.37 -12.66 -0.45
C ARG A 14 -0.56 -11.42 -0.73
N PHE A 15 0.67 -11.34 -0.22
CA PHE A 15 1.50 -10.15 -0.41
C PHE A 15 2.94 -10.50 -0.76
N LEU A 16 3.56 -9.67 -1.60
CA LEU A 16 4.97 -9.83 -1.97
C LEU A 16 5.84 -9.36 -0.81
N ASN A 17 6.57 -10.29 -0.20
CA ASN A 17 7.68 -9.94 0.67
C ASN A 17 8.85 -9.51 -0.20
N VAL A 18 9.02 -8.20 -0.39
CA VAL A 18 10.08 -7.63 -1.24
C VAL A 18 11.50 -7.91 -0.72
N VAL A 19 11.66 -8.33 0.54
CA VAL A 19 12.96 -8.71 1.12
C VAL A 19 13.36 -10.12 0.69
N THR A 20 12.43 -11.08 0.70
CA THR A 20 12.72 -12.49 0.37
C THR A 20 12.35 -12.86 -1.07
N GLY A 21 11.50 -12.07 -1.73
CA GLY A 21 10.93 -12.36 -3.05
C GLY A 21 9.75 -13.34 -3.02
N GLU A 22 9.32 -13.78 -1.85
CA GLU A 22 8.24 -14.76 -1.70
C GLU A 22 6.85 -14.11 -1.67
N ILE A 23 5.85 -14.84 -2.17
CA ILE A 23 4.44 -14.49 -1.93
C ILE A 23 4.02 -15.10 -0.61
N ALA A 24 3.94 -14.26 0.41
CA ALA A 24 3.46 -14.62 1.74
C ALA A 24 1.93 -14.55 1.82
N ALA A 25 1.36 -15.24 2.79
CA ALA A 25 -0.06 -15.22 3.09
C ALA A 25 -0.31 -14.76 4.53
N GLY A 26 -1.39 -14.01 4.74
CA GLY A 26 -1.81 -13.49 6.03
C GLY A 26 -2.58 -12.19 5.88
N ASP A 27 -3.09 -11.66 6.97
CA ASP A 27 -3.74 -10.35 6.97
C ASP A 27 -2.69 -9.23 7.06
N ILE A 28 -3.09 -8.01 6.67
CA ILE A 28 -2.30 -6.79 6.89
C ILE A 28 -3.13 -5.86 7.78
N ALA A 29 -2.62 -5.55 8.97
CA ALA A 29 -3.28 -4.67 9.94
C ALA A 29 -2.65 -3.27 9.95
N VAL A 30 -3.49 -2.24 9.91
CA VAL A 30 -3.09 -0.82 9.84
C VAL A 30 -3.73 -0.04 10.99
N CYS A 31 -2.92 0.74 11.69
CA CYS A 31 -3.37 1.74 12.67
C CYS A 31 -2.79 3.11 12.29
N GLY A 32 -3.64 4.10 12.05
CA GLY A 32 -3.25 5.41 11.51
C GLY A 32 -2.45 5.27 10.21
N ASP A 33 -1.22 5.75 10.21
CA ASP A 33 -0.29 5.77 9.09
C ASP A 33 0.68 4.57 9.06
N ARG A 34 0.45 3.55 9.90
CA ARG A 34 1.41 2.45 10.10
C ARG A 34 0.78 1.08 9.93
N ILE A 35 1.51 0.20 9.27
CA ILE A 35 1.28 -1.24 9.31
C ILE A 35 1.79 -1.76 10.66
N VAL A 36 0.92 -2.36 11.46
CA VAL A 36 1.21 -2.84 12.83
C VAL A 36 1.30 -4.36 12.95
N GLY A 37 0.91 -5.08 11.91
CA GLY A 37 0.96 -6.54 11.87
C GLY A 37 0.78 -7.09 10.46
N THR A 38 1.48 -8.19 10.19
CA THR A 38 1.40 -8.96 8.94
C THR A 38 1.53 -10.45 9.26
N TYR A 39 1.24 -11.33 8.30
CA TYR A 39 1.36 -12.81 8.37
C TYR A 39 0.35 -13.55 9.26
N GLU A 40 -0.22 -12.92 10.28
CA GLU A 40 -1.24 -13.55 11.13
C GLU A 40 -2.67 -13.14 10.74
N SER A 41 -3.65 -13.50 11.58
CA SER A 41 -5.04 -13.07 11.43
C SER A 41 -5.35 -11.93 12.40
N TYR A 42 -5.97 -10.87 11.90
CA TYR A 42 -6.29 -9.67 12.67
C TYR A 42 -7.77 -9.29 12.57
N GLN A 43 -8.23 -8.42 13.47
CA GLN A 43 -9.58 -7.84 13.43
C GLN A 43 -9.48 -6.32 13.29
N GLY A 44 -10.25 -5.77 12.35
CA GLY A 44 -10.31 -4.34 12.07
C GLY A 44 -11.63 -3.70 12.50
N GLU A 45 -11.61 -2.38 12.68
CA GLU A 45 -12.84 -1.56 12.65
C GLU A 45 -13.40 -1.51 11.22
N GLN A 46 -12.51 -1.42 10.23
CA GLN A 46 -12.82 -1.64 8.82
C GLN A 46 -12.06 -2.85 8.29
N GLU A 47 -12.71 -3.65 7.44
CA GLU A 47 -12.10 -4.82 6.81
C GLU A 47 -12.30 -4.79 5.29
N ILE A 48 -11.24 -5.08 4.54
CA ILE A 48 -11.23 -5.18 3.08
C ILE A 48 -10.80 -6.60 2.72
N ASP A 49 -11.50 -7.25 1.78
CA ASP A 49 -11.17 -8.61 1.33
C ASP A 49 -10.14 -8.58 0.20
N GLY A 50 -8.94 -9.15 0.45
CA GLY A 50 -7.80 -9.15 -0.48
C GLY A 50 -7.62 -10.42 -1.31
N ARG A 51 -8.55 -11.39 -1.26
CA ARG A 51 -8.34 -12.76 -1.80
C ARG A 51 -7.98 -12.84 -3.28
N GLU A 52 -8.49 -11.93 -4.10
CA GLU A 52 -8.34 -12.00 -5.57
C GLU A 52 -7.11 -11.25 -6.11
N VAL A 53 -6.38 -10.56 -5.23
CA VAL A 53 -5.25 -9.71 -5.62
C VAL A 53 -3.99 -10.09 -4.83
N ILE A 54 -2.85 -9.55 -5.27
CA ILE A 54 -1.60 -9.59 -4.52
C ILE A 54 -1.33 -8.18 -4.03
N ALA A 55 -1.21 -8.01 -2.71
CA ALA A 55 -0.80 -6.73 -2.15
C ALA A 55 0.71 -6.54 -2.30
N VAL A 56 1.10 -5.33 -2.67
CA VAL A 56 2.49 -4.89 -2.79
C VAL A 56 2.63 -3.54 -2.08
N PRO A 57 3.84 -3.15 -1.65
CA PRO A 57 4.07 -1.77 -1.24
C PRO A 57 3.69 -0.80 -2.36
N GLY A 58 3.22 0.40 -1.99
CA GLY A 58 3.03 1.47 -2.96
C GLY A 58 4.34 1.77 -3.70
N PHE A 59 4.24 2.03 -5.00
CA PHE A 59 5.41 2.24 -5.84
C PHE A 59 6.05 3.59 -5.58
N ILE A 60 7.37 3.62 -5.75
CA ILE A 60 8.19 4.82 -5.61
C ILE A 60 8.83 5.10 -6.98
N ASP A 61 8.43 6.21 -7.60
CA ASP A 61 9.15 6.75 -8.75
C ASP A 61 10.35 7.56 -8.25
N THR A 62 11.54 7.06 -8.53
CA THR A 62 12.78 7.61 -7.96
C THR A 62 13.26 8.87 -8.65
N HIS A 63 12.75 9.19 -9.84
CA HIS A 63 13.13 10.41 -10.56
C HIS A 63 12.11 10.72 -11.66
N VAL A 64 11.37 11.81 -11.49
CA VAL A 64 10.45 12.32 -12.52
C VAL A 64 10.55 13.83 -12.64
N HIS A 65 10.36 14.34 -13.85
CA HIS A 65 10.08 15.76 -14.07
C HIS A 65 8.58 15.89 -14.29
N CYS A 66 7.82 16.26 -13.25
CA CYS A 66 6.36 16.33 -13.35
C CYS A 66 5.94 17.38 -14.41
N GLU A 67 6.77 18.40 -14.63
CA GLU A 67 6.63 19.46 -15.62
C GLU A 67 6.59 18.90 -17.05
N SER A 68 7.31 17.80 -17.29
CA SER A 68 7.36 17.14 -18.61
C SER A 68 6.04 16.47 -18.98
N THR A 69 5.15 16.28 -18.01
CA THR A 69 3.82 15.68 -18.25
C THR A 69 2.80 16.68 -18.77
N LEU A 70 3.14 17.98 -18.81
CA LEU A 70 2.27 19.08 -19.25
C LEU A 70 0.96 19.19 -18.45
N VAL A 71 0.91 18.59 -17.26
CA VAL A 71 -0.20 18.73 -16.32
C VAL A 71 0.29 19.30 -14.99
N THR A 72 -0.65 19.78 -14.17
CA THR A 72 -0.32 20.27 -12.83
C THR A 72 0.12 19.11 -11.92
N PRO A 73 0.91 19.35 -10.86
CA PRO A 73 1.28 18.31 -9.90
C PRO A 73 0.08 17.55 -9.33
N TYR A 74 -1.04 18.24 -9.09
CA TYR A 74 -2.28 17.62 -8.61
C TYR A 74 -2.87 16.62 -9.63
N GLU A 75 -2.87 16.99 -10.91
CA GLU A 75 -3.35 16.12 -11.99
C GLU A 75 -2.40 14.95 -12.24
N PHE A 76 -1.09 15.17 -12.08
CA PHE A 76 -0.08 14.10 -12.12
C PHE A 76 -0.36 13.06 -11.02
N ASP A 77 -0.47 13.50 -9.75
CA ASP A 77 -0.77 12.63 -8.61
C ASP A 77 -2.06 11.84 -8.82
N ARG A 78 -3.14 12.51 -9.27
CA ARG A 78 -4.42 11.84 -9.54
C ARG A 78 -4.27 10.71 -10.56
N CYS A 79 -3.42 10.89 -11.58
CA CYS A 79 -3.19 9.88 -12.60
C CYS A 79 -2.33 8.72 -12.08
N VAL A 80 -1.20 9.00 -11.43
CA VAL A 80 -0.24 7.94 -11.05
C VAL A 80 -0.68 7.14 -9.82
N LEU A 81 -1.44 7.76 -8.91
CA LEU A 81 -1.96 7.09 -7.71
C LEU A 81 -2.91 5.95 -8.06
N GLN A 82 -3.72 6.09 -9.12
CA GLN A 82 -4.61 5.02 -9.60
C GLN A 82 -3.85 3.79 -10.10
N HIS A 83 -2.56 3.95 -10.42
CA HIS A 83 -1.67 2.88 -10.88
C HIS A 83 -0.73 2.39 -9.76
N GLY A 84 -0.94 2.84 -8.52
CA GLY A 84 -0.22 2.35 -7.34
C GLY A 84 1.04 3.13 -6.96
N THR A 85 1.38 4.22 -7.66
CA THR A 85 2.50 5.09 -7.26
C THR A 85 2.06 5.97 -6.09
N THR A 86 2.69 5.78 -4.94
CA THR A 86 2.37 6.53 -3.71
C THR A 86 3.43 7.56 -3.36
N THR A 87 4.56 7.56 -4.08
CA THR A 87 5.64 8.52 -3.88
C THR A 87 6.37 8.76 -5.19
N ALA A 88 6.64 10.02 -5.51
CA ALA A 88 7.47 10.42 -6.63
C ALA A 88 8.52 11.42 -6.15
N ILE A 89 9.76 11.25 -6.61
CA ILE A 89 10.85 12.20 -6.36
C ILE A 89 10.94 13.11 -7.59
N CYS A 90 10.41 14.32 -7.45
CA CYS A 90 10.35 15.30 -8.53
C CYS A 90 11.59 16.20 -8.53
N ASP A 91 12.27 16.29 -9.66
CA ASP A 91 13.33 17.28 -9.92
C ASP A 91 12.74 18.43 -10.77
N PRO A 92 12.50 19.62 -10.18
CA PRO A 92 11.76 20.71 -10.82
C PRO A 92 12.57 21.54 -11.84
#